data_AF-A0A392VP23-F1
#
_entry.id   AF-A0A392VP23-F1
#
_cell.length_a   1.000
_cell.length_b   1.000
_cell.length_c   1.000
_cell.angle_alpha   90.00
_cell.angle_beta   90.00
_cell.angle_gamma   90.00
#
_symmetry.space_group_name_H-M   'P 1'
#
loop_
_entity.id
_entity.type
_entity.pdbx_description
1 polymer ?
#
loop_
_entity_poly.entity_id
_entity_poly.type
_entity_poly.pdbx_seq_one_letter_code
_entity_poly.pdbx_strand_id
1 'polypeptide(L)' 'MLKLANPFLENIKECQKTDERLMKKLVLINEGKETNIKVDESGVMRFHGRV' A
#
# COMPACT_ATOMS: atom_id res chain seq x y z
N MET A 1 16.95 8.39 13.22
CA MET A 1 16.15 8.08 12.03
C MET A 1 15.11 9.19 11.88
N LEU A 2 15.40 10.24 11.11
CA LEU A 2 14.41 11.27 10.83
C LEU A 2 13.37 10.64 9.89
N LYS A 3 12.29 10.12 10.46
CA LYS A 3 11.07 9.83 9.71
C LYS A 3 10.49 11.19 9.32
N LEU A 4 10.86 11.71 8.15
CA LEU A 4 10.06 12.74 7.52
C LEU A 4 8.69 12.09 7.30
N ALA A 5 7.71 12.42 8.14
CA ALA A 5 6.32 12.13 7.83
C ALA A 5 6.04 12.91 6.54
N ASN A 6 6.15 12.23 5.40
CA ASN A 6 5.94 12.85 4.12
C ASN A 6 4.43 13.01 3.95
N PRO A 7 3.87 14.24 3.99
CA PRO A 7 2.44 14.44 3.83
C PRO A 7 1.90 13.85 2.52
N PHE A 8 2.76 13.71 1.51
CA PHE A 8 2.43 13.02 0.27
C PHE A 8 2.15 11.52 0.47
N LEU A 9 2.95 10.82 1.28
CA LEU A 9 2.74 9.40 1.58
C LEU A 9 1.49 9.19 2.44
N GLU A 10 1.20 10.12 3.36
CA GLU A 10 -0.04 10.06 4.14
C GLU A 10 -1.26 10.20 3.22
N ASN A 11 -1.23 11.17 2.31
CA ASN A 11 -2.30 11.37 1.34
C ASN A 11 -2.50 10.13 0.45
N ILE A 12 -1.42 9.50 -0.01
CA ILE A 12 -1.51 8.25 -0.78
C ILE A 12 -2.18 7.16 0.05
N LYS A 13 -1.79 6.97 1.33
CA LYS A 13 -2.41 5.96 2.19
C LYS A 13 -3.90 6.21 2.37
N GLU A 14 -4.31 7.45 2.60
CA GLU A 14 -5.73 7.81 2.74
C GLU A 14 -6.50 7.51 1.45
N CYS A 15 -5.98 7.91 0.29
CA CYS A 15 -6.58 7.56 -0.99
C CYS A 15 -6.68 6.03 -1.19
N GLN A 16 -5.63 5.29 -0.87
CA GLN A 16 -5.60 3.84 -1.03
C GLN A 16 -6.64 3.14 -0.14
N LYS A 17 -6.80 3.57 1.12
CA LYS A 17 -7.82 3.06 2.06
C LYS A 17 -9.23 3.19 1.52
N THR A 18 -9.52 4.27 0.80
CA THR A 18 -10.83 4.52 0.21
C THR A 18 -11.08 3.78 -1.12
N ASP A 19 -10.03 3.23 -1.75
CA ASP A 19 -10.16 2.47 -2.99
C ASP A 19 -10.59 1.02 -2.72
N GLU A 20 -11.83 0.68 -3.08
CA GLU A 20 -12.39 -0.65 -2.86
C GLU A 20 -11.60 -1.77 -3.56
N ARG A 21 -11.00 -1.49 -4.71
CA ARG A 21 -10.25 -2.49 -5.50
C ARG A 21 -8.93 -2.81 -4.81
N LEU A 22 -8.27 -1.82 -4.22
CA LEU A 22 -7.08 -2.00 -3.40
C LEU A 22 -7.40 -2.73 -2.09
N MET A 23 -8.50 -2.38 -1.42
CA MET A 23 -8.92 -3.09 -0.21
C MET A 23 -9.21 -4.57 -0.47
N LYS A 24 -9.89 -4.91 -1.58
CA LYS A 24 -10.09 -6.31 -2.00
C LYS A 24 -8.77 -7.05 -2.21
N LYS A 25 -7.77 -6.39 -2.81
CA LYS A 25 -6.43 -6.99 -2.97
C LYS A 25 -5.69 -7.13 -1.66
N LEU A 26 -5.85 -6.20 -0.72
CA LEU A 26 -5.27 -6.28 0.62
C LEU A 26 -5.79 -7.52 1.37
N VAL A 27 -7.07 -7.85 1.24
CA VAL A 27 -7.64 -9.09 1.80
C VAL A 27 -6.95 -10.32 1.20
N LEU A 28 -6.77 -10.38 -0.13
CA LEU A 28 -6.07 -11.49 -0.80
C LEU A 28 -4.61 -11.61 -0.32
N ILE A 29 -3.92 -10.48 -0.12
CA ILE A 29 -2.55 -10.45 0.42
C ILE A 29 -2.54 -11.01 1.86
N ASN A 30 -3.51 -10.63 2.69
CA ASN A 30 -3.63 -11.12 4.07
C ASN A 30 -3.97 -12.62 4.13
N GLU A 31 -4.66 -13.15 3.12
CA GLU A 31 -4.89 -14.59 2.94
C GLU A 31 -3.64 -15.34 2.43
N GLY A 32 -2.52 -14.63 2.18
CA GLY A 32 -1.28 -15.21 1.68
C GLY A 32 -1.30 -15.50 0.17
N LYS A 33 -2.28 -14.99 -0.57
CA LYS A 33 -2.31 -15.13 -2.03
C LYS A 33 -1.29 -14.19 -2.66
N GLU A 34 -0.53 -14.72 -3.61
CA GLU A 34 0.41 -13.90 -4.37
C GLU A 34 -0.35 -12.92 -5.26
N THR A 35 -0.05 -11.63 -5.13
CA THR A 35 -0.61 -10.58 -5.97
C THR A 35 0.50 -9.71 -6.54
N ASN A 36 0.20 -9.01 -7.62
CA ASN A 36 1.11 -8.00 -8.19
C ASN A 36 1.29 -6.76 -7.30
N ILE A 37 0.69 -6.69 -6.13
CA ILE A 37 0.78 -5.56 -5.19
C ILE A 37 1.42 -6.04 -3.87
N LYS A 38 2.33 -5.21 -3.32
CA LYS A 38 2.93 -5.39 -1.99
C LYS A 38 2.78 -4.11 -1.17
N VAL A 39 2.73 -4.24 0.15
CA VAL A 39 2.77 -3.11 1.09
C VAL A 39 4.22 -2.84 1.44
N ASP A 40 4.69 -1.60 1.28
CA ASP A 40 6.05 -1.19 1.62
C ASP A 40 6.20 -0.90 3.14
N GLU A 41 7.43 -0.61 3.57
CA GLU A 41 7.74 -0.27 4.97
C GLU A 41 7.03 1.00 5.48
N SER A 42 6.57 1.86 4.56
CA SER A 42 5.80 3.07 4.85
C SER A 42 4.29 2.80 4.94
N GLY A 43 3.85 1.57 4.71
CA GLY A 43 2.44 1.17 4.71
C GLY A 43 1.70 1.51 3.42
N VAL A 44 2.41 1.81 2.32
CA VAL A 44 1.83 2.14 1.01
C VAL A 44 1.80 0.89 0.13
N MET A 45 0.66 0.65 -0.52
CA MET A 45 0.53 -0.40 -1.54
C MET A 45 1.22 0.02 -2.85
N ARG A 46 2.13 -0.82 -3.34
CA ARG A 46 2.88 -0.60 -4.58
C ARG A 46 2.81 -1.81 -5.49
N PHE A 47 2.89 -1.60 -6.80
CA PHE A 47 3.00 -2.69 -7.77
C PHE A 47 4.40 -3.29 -7.75
N HIS A 48 4.48 -4.61 -7.88
CA HIS A 48 5.74 -5.32 -7.99
C HIS A 48 6.48 -4.85 -9.26
N GLY A 49 7.75 -4.42 -9.10
CA GLY A 49 8.58 -3.93 -10.20
C GLY A 49 8.50 -2.43 -10.47
N ARG A 50 7.75 -1.65 -9.68
CA ARG A 50 7.82 -0.18 -9.68
C ARG A 50 8.37 0.28 -8.33
N VAL A 51 9.69 0.25 -8.19
CA VAL A 51 10.43 0.99 -7.15
C VAL A 51 10.76 2.36 -7.72
#